data_AF-A0A1E8CQJ8-F1
#
_entry.id   AF-A0A1E8CQJ8-F1
#
_cell.length_a   1.000
_cell.length_b   1.000
_cell.length_c   1.000
_cell.angle_alpha   90.00
_cell.angle_beta   90.00
_cell.angle_gamma   90.00
#
_symmetry.space_group_name_H-M   'P 1'
#
loop_
_entity.id
_entity.type
_entity.pdbx_description
1 polymer ?
#
loop_
_entity_poly.entity_id
_entity_poly.type
_entity_poly.pdbx_seq_one_letter_code
_entity_poly.pdbx_strand_id
1 'polypeptide(L)'
;MASSRAGSPIPREVADELERVVARWHQLPLDHALSRAPAVRDVVQSLADEVAGCRRRPPSRVPDLGPATLMHQLQVMVFDLFAGRPDTSSAWVTERLSGIRRSL
;
A
#
# COMPACT_ATOMS: atom_id res chain seq x y z
N MET A 1 31.60 6.18 3.56
CA MET A 1 30.58 5.34 2.89
C MET A 1 30.05 4.32 3.90
N ALA A 2 29.07 4.71 4.71
CA ALA A 2 28.47 3.82 5.69
C ALA A 2 27.49 2.86 4.98
N SER A 3 27.84 1.58 4.95
CA SER A 3 27.02 0.50 4.42
C SER A 3 25.71 0.36 5.21
N SER A 4 24.59 0.46 4.51
CA SER A 4 23.25 0.16 5.04
C SER A 4 23.14 -1.31 5.47
N ARG A 5 23.08 -1.55 6.78
CA ARG A 5 22.15 -2.54 7.34
C ARG A 5 20.91 -1.79 7.82
N ALA A 6 20.18 -1.18 6.89
CA ALA A 6 18.94 -0.50 7.23
C ALA A 6 17.83 -1.55 7.31
N GLY A 7 17.04 -1.54 8.39
CA GLY A 7 15.78 -2.27 8.44
C GLY A 7 14.84 -1.84 7.31
N SER A 8 13.68 -2.50 7.20
CA SER A 8 12.63 -2.07 6.28
C SER A 8 12.41 -0.55 6.39
N PRO A 9 12.27 0.21 5.27
CA PRO A 9 11.98 1.64 5.32
C PRO A 9 10.57 1.91 5.85
N ILE A 10 9.72 0.88 5.93
CA ILE A 10 8.35 0.98 6.41
C ILE A 10 8.36 1.00 7.94
N PRO A 11 7.77 2.04 8.58
CA PRO A 11 7.57 2.07 10.03
C PRO A 11 6.79 0.84 10.53
N ARG A 12 7.12 0.37 11.73
CA ARG A 12 6.59 -0.90 12.27
C ARG A 12 5.07 -0.92 12.33
N GLU A 13 4.45 0.17 12.78
CA GLU A 13 3.00 0.31 12.88
C GLU A 13 2.30 0.22 11.52
N VAL A 14 2.95 0.72 10.46
CA VAL A 14 2.44 0.63 9.09
C VAL A 14 2.60 -0.80 8.57
N ALA A 15 3.74 -1.44 8.84
CA ALA A 15 3.98 -2.83 8.46
C ALA A 15 2.97 -3.77 9.14
N ASP A 16 2.73 -3.60 10.44
CA ASP A 16 1.77 -4.38 11.21
C ASP A 16 0.33 -4.20 10.67
N GLU A 17 -0.06 -2.97 10.31
CA GLU A 17 -1.40 -2.73 9.73
C GLU A 17 -1.53 -3.27 8.31
N LEU A 18 -0.47 -3.16 7.50
CA LEU A 18 -0.42 -3.72 6.15
C LEU A 18 -0.54 -5.25 6.19
N GLU A 19 0.14 -5.91 7.12
CA GLU A 19 -0.01 -7.36 7.33
C GLU A 19 -1.45 -7.73 7.69
N ARG A 20 -2.11 -6.96 8.57
CA ARG A 20 -3.52 -7.17 8.90
C ARG A 20 -4.45 -7.00 7.70
N VAL A 21 -4.20 -6.03 6.82
CA VAL A 21 -4.96 -5.86 5.57
C VAL A 21 -4.80 -7.09 4.67
N VAL A 22 -3.56 -7.53 4.45
CA VAL A 22 -3.24 -8.68 3.60
C VAL A 22 -3.86 -9.96 4.15
N ALA A 23 -3.71 -10.21 5.45
CA ALA A 23 -4.31 -11.36 6.11
C ALA A 23 -5.85 -11.35 5.98
N ARG A 24 -6.48 -10.18 6.19
CA ARG A 24 -7.93 -10.03 6.04
C ARG A 24 -8.39 -10.29 4.61
N TRP A 25 -7.69 -9.75 3.61
CA TRP A 25 -7.98 -9.98 2.19
C TRP A 25 -7.98 -11.47 1.84
N HIS A 26 -6.97 -12.21 2.29
CA HIS A 26 -6.85 -13.65 2.02
C HIS A 26 -7.93 -14.51 2.70
N GLN A 27 -8.61 -13.98 3.72
CA GLN A 27 -9.71 -14.66 4.40
C GLN A 27 -11.08 -14.39 3.74
N LEU A 28 -11.16 -13.47 2.78
CA LEU A 28 -12.42 -13.18 2.11
C LEU A 28 -12.81 -14.28 1.13
N PRO A 29 -14.10 -14.66 1.06
CA PRO A 29 -14.61 -15.41 -0.08
C PRO A 29 -14.31 -14.67 -1.39
N LEU A 30 -14.05 -15.41 -2.47
CA LEU A 30 -13.61 -14.84 -3.75
C LEU A 30 -14.57 -13.74 -4.26
N ASP A 31 -15.88 -13.98 -4.25
CA ASP A 31 -16.87 -12.99 -4.70
C ASP A 31 -16.82 -11.69 -3.88
N HIS A 32 -16.56 -11.81 -2.58
CA HIS A 32 -16.41 -10.64 -1.71
C HIS A 32 -15.12 -9.89 -2.05
N ALA A 33 -13.99 -10.59 -2.21
CA ALA A 33 -12.74 -9.98 -2.62
C ALA A 33 -12.87 -9.24 -3.97
N LEU A 34 -13.56 -9.85 -4.95
CA LEU A 34 -13.86 -9.22 -6.24
C LEU A 34 -14.70 -7.95 -6.08
N SER A 35 -15.73 -7.98 -5.23
CA SER A 35 -16.58 -6.81 -4.97
C SER A 35 -15.83 -5.65 -4.27
N ARG A 36 -14.80 -5.96 -3.47
CA ARG A 36 -13.98 -4.97 -2.76
C ARG A 36 -12.76 -4.49 -3.54
N ALA A 37 -12.35 -5.21 -4.58
CA ALA A 37 -11.16 -4.90 -5.38
C ALA A 37 -11.13 -3.45 -5.91
N PRO A 38 -12.23 -2.85 -6.42
CA PRO A 38 -12.19 -1.46 -6.90
C PRO A 38 -11.77 -0.46 -5.82
N ALA A 39 -12.34 -0.55 -4.61
CA ALA A 39 -12.01 0.36 -3.51
C ALA A 39 -10.54 0.23 -3.08
N VAL A 40 -10.00 -0.99 -3.08
CA VAL A 40 -8.57 -1.21 -2.78
C VAL A 40 -7.69 -0.62 -3.89
N ARG A 41 -8.09 -0.76 -5.17
CA ARG A 41 -7.36 -0.16 -6.30
C ARG A 41 -7.30 1.35 -6.20
N ASP A 42 -8.37 2.00 -5.76
CA ASP A 42 -8.38 3.46 -5.57
C ASP A 42 -7.33 3.91 -4.54
N VAL A 43 -7.16 3.14 -3.45
CA VAL A 43 -6.12 3.42 -2.46
C VAL A 43 -4.73 3.16 -3.03
N VAL A 44 -4.54 2.07 -3.77
CA VAL A 44 -3.27 1.78 -4.46
C VAL A 44 -2.92 2.91 -5.44
N GLN A 45 -3.89 3.40 -6.22
CA GLN A 45 -3.69 4.53 -7.13
C GLN A 45 -3.35 5.81 -6.38
N SER A 46 -4.06 6.12 -5.28
CA SER A 46 -3.76 7.30 -4.46
C SER A 46 -2.33 7.26 -3.91
N LEU A 47 -1.84 6.09 -3.48
CA LEU A 47 -0.45 5.94 -3.04
C LEU A 47 0.54 6.09 -4.20
N ALA A 48 0.22 5.55 -5.38
CA ALA A 48 1.03 5.70 -6.59
C ALA A 48 1.17 7.17 -7.01
N ASP A 49 0.10 7.96 -6.90
CA ASP A 49 0.10 9.39 -7.20
C ASP A 49 1.03 10.16 -6.24
N GLU A 50 0.99 9.82 -4.94
CA GLU A 50 1.92 10.38 -3.94
C GLU A 50 3.38 10.01 -4.24
N VAL A 51 3.65 8.75 -4.60
CA VAL A 51 4.99 8.29 -5.01
C VAL A 51 5.47 9.04 -6.25
N ALA A 52 4.61 9.22 -7.26
CA ALA A 52 4.93 9.97 -8.47
C ALA A 52 5.26 11.43 -8.15
N GLY A 53 4.47 12.07 -7.29
CA GLY A 53 4.72 13.42 -6.78
C GLY A 53 6.07 13.54 -6.09
N CYS A 54 6.40 12.60 -5.19
CA CYS A 54 7.70 12.56 -4.50
C CYS A 54 8.87 12.43 -5.49
N ARG A 55 8.69 11.63 -6.55
CA ARG A 55 9.71 11.38 -7.58
C ARG A 55 9.72 12.42 -8.71
N ARG A 56 8.89 13.47 -8.62
CA ARG A 56 8.68 14.49 -9.67
C ARG A 56 8.39 13.87 -11.05
N ARG A 57 7.63 12.78 -11.06
CA ARG A 57 7.16 12.10 -12.27
C ARG A 57 5.69 12.43 -12.52
N PRO A 58 5.25 12.44 -13.77
CA PRO A 58 3.82 12.55 -14.06
C PRO A 58 3.07 11.38 -13.42
N PRO A 59 1.84 11.60 -12.90
CA PRO A 59 0.98 10.51 -12.44
C PRO A 59 0.74 9.49 -13.57
N SER A 60 0.73 8.22 -13.21
CA SER A 60 0.43 7.12 -14.13
C SER A 60 -0.55 6.16 -13.49
N ARG A 61 -1.49 5.64 -14.29
CA ARG A 61 -2.40 4.62 -13.78
C ARG A 61 -1.63 3.35 -13.40
N VAL A 62 -1.91 2.84 -12.22
CA VAL A 62 -1.44 1.52 -11.80
C VAL A 62 -2.14 0.48 -12.67
N PRO A 63 -1.38 -0.41 -13.35
CA PRO A 63 -1.99 -1.42 -14.20
C PRO A 63 -2.84 -2.38 -13.36
N ASP A 64 -3.99 -2.77 -13.90
CA ASP A 64 -4.78 -3.85 -13.32
C ASP A 64 -4.11 -5.20 -13.62
N LEU A 65 -3.51 -5.81 -12.61
CA LEU A 65 -2.87 -7.13 -12.69
C LEU A 65 -3.73 -8.25 -12.06
N GLY A 66 -5.04 -8.00 -11.91
CA GLY A 66 -5.99 -8.90 -11.28
C GLY A 66 -5.96 -8.91 -9.74
N PRO A 67 -6.98 -9.53 -9.11
CA PRO A 67 -7.17 -9.52 -7.66
C PRO A 67 -6.08 -10.28 -6.89
N ALA A 68 -5.42 -11.26 -7.51
CA ALA A 68 -4.32 -12.01 -6.88
C ALA A 68 -3.09 -11.14 -6.62
N THR A 69 -2.87 -10.10 -7.44
CA THR A 69 -1.69 -9.23 -7.37
C THR A 69 -1.96 -7.96 -6.56
N LEU A 70 -3.22 -7.66 -6.23
CA LEU A 70 -3.61 -6.38 -5.67
C LEU A 70 -2.97 -6.08 -4.30
N MET A 71 -2.85 -7.09 -3.43
CA MET A 71 -2.15 -6.95 -2.15
C MET A 71 -0.65 -6.70 -2.33
N HIS A 72 -0.02 -7.33 -3.33
CA HIS A 72 1.38 -7.08 -3.67
C HIS A 72 1.57 -5.65 -4.19
N GLN A 73 0.65 -5.14 -5.02
CA GLN A 73 0.70 -3.75 -5.49
C GLN A 73 0.59 -2.76 -4.32
N LEU A 74 -0.31 -3.02 -3.36
CA LEU A 74 -0.41 -2.21 -2.13
C LEU A 74 0.89 -2.22 -1.34
N GLN A 75 1.49 -3.40 -1.12
CA GLN A 75 2.77 -3.53 -0.42
C GLN A 75 3.89 -2.74 -1.11
N VAL A 76 3.99 -2.84 -2.44
CA VAL A 76 5.01 -2.11 -3.22
C VAL A 76 4.79 -0.60 -3.14
N MET A 77 3.54 -0.11 -3.23
CA MET A 77 3.27 1.34 -3.14
C MET A 77 3.59 1.90 -1.75
N VAL A 78 3.27 1.16 -0.67
CA VAL A 78 3.66 1.57 0.69
C VAL A 78 5.18 1.59 0.84
N PHE A 79 5.87 0.57 0.34
CA PHE A 79 7.34 0.54 0.36
C PHE A 79 7.93 1.72 -0.41
N ASP A 80 7.48 1.95 -1.65
CA ASP A 80 8.01 3.01 -2.52
C ASP A 80 7.79 4.40 -1.92
N LEU A 81 6.67 4.60 -1.22
CA LEU A 81 6.37 5.86 -0.54
C LEU A 81 7.39 6.15 0.58
N PHE A 82 7.62 5.19 1.48
CA PHE A 82 8.58 5.38 2.58
C PHE A 82 10.03 5.38 2.11
N ALA A 83 10.36 4.59 1.08
CA ALA A 83 11.69 4.61 0.48
C ALA A 83 11.99 5.93 -0.24
N GLY A 84 10.98 6.54 -0.88
CA GLY A 84 11.11 7.84 -1.58
C GLY A 84 10.97 9.05 -0.67
N ARG A 85 10.27 8.92 0.45
CA ARG A 85 10.00 10.00 1.41
C ARG A 85 9.94 9.43 2.84
N PRO A 86 11.10 9.29 3.51
CA PRO A 86 11.19 8.76 4.87
C PRO A 86 10.35 9.54 5.90
N ASP A 87 10.13 10.83 5.66
CA ASP A 87 9.38 11.73 6.53
C ASP A 87 7.85 11.63 6.32
N THR A 88 7.39 10.66 5.53
CA THR A 88 5.96 10.39 5.34
C THR A 88 5.30 10.10 6.68
N SER A 89 4.14 10.72 6.92
CA SER A 89 3.38 10.49 8.15
C SER A 89 2.91 9.04 8.23
N SER A 90 3.46 8.26 9.17
CA SER A 90 3.03 6.88 9.40
C SER A 90 1.56 6.81 9.82
N ALA A 91 1.09 7.74 10.65
CA ALA A 91 -0.31 7.84 11.06
C ALA A 91 -1.28 7.98 9.87
N TRP A 92 -0.93 8.81 8.87
CA TRP A 92 -1.75 8.98 7.68
C TRP A 92 -1.85 7.70 6.83
N VAL A 93 -0.73 6.97 6.67
CA VAL A 93 -0.73 5.69 5.94
C VAL A 93 -1.52 4.64 6.72
N THR A 94 -1.33 4.56 8.04
CA THR A 94 -2.05 3.62 8.92
C THR A 94 -3.55 3.86 8.88
N GLU A 95 -4.03 5.10 8.90
CA GLU A 95 -5.48 5.37 8.81
C GLU A 95 -6.06 4.92 7.46
N ARG A 96 -5.35 5.14 6.35
CA ARG A 96 -5.76 4.64 5.04
C ARG A 96 -5.84 3.11 5.01
N LEU A 97 -4.83 2.42 5.54
CA LEU A 97 -4.81 0.96 5.62
C LEU A 97 -5.92 0.42 6.53
N SER A 98 -6.17 1.07 7.66
CA SER A 98 -7.30 0.76 8.54
C SER A 98 -8.64 0.97 7.85
N GLY A 99 -8.79 2.03 7.05
CA GLY A 99 -9.95 2.26 6.21
C GLY A 99 -10.20 1.10 5.25
N ILE A 100 -9.16 0.65 4.55
CA ILE A 100 -9.23 -0.56 3.71
C ILE A 100 -9.70 -1.75 4.55
N ARG A 101 -8.99 -2.07 5.64
CA ARG A 101 -9.29 -3.26 6.45
C ARG A 101 -10.71 -3.29 6.98
N ARG A 102 -11.27 -2.15 7.40
CA ARG A 102 -12.68 -2.05 7.85
C ARG A 102 -13.68 -2.31 6.72
N SER A 103 -13.29 -2.11 5.47
CA SER A 103 -14.12 -2.38 4.29
C SER A 103 -14.04 -3.82 3.76
N LEU A 104 -13.05 -4.60 4.21
CA LEU A 104 -12.82 -6.00 3.85
C LEU A 104 -13.58 -6.94 4.81
#